data_AF-A0A9D2GP77-F1
#
_entry.id   AF-A0A9D2GP77-F1
#
_cell.length_a   1.000
_cell.length_b   1.000
_cell.length_c   1.000
_cell.angle_alpha   90.00
_cell.angle_beta   90.00
_cell.angle_gamma   90.00
#
_symmetry.space_group_name_H-M   'P 1'
#
loop_
_entity.id
_entity.type
_entity.pdbx_description
1 polymer ?
#
loop_
_entity_poly.entity_id
_entity_poly.type
_entity_poly.pdbx_seq_one_letter_code
_entity_poly.pdbx_strand_id
1 'polypeptide(L)' 'MATQGAIVVDKERCKGCGVCVVNCPTEAIALSHEVNGKGYNFLSLVNPEKCIG' A
#
# COMPACT_ATOMS: atom_id res chain seq x y z
N MET A 1 -19.93 9.98 -13.43
CA MET A 1 -19.15 10.04 -12.17
C MET A 1 -18.11 8.94 -12.26
N ALA A 2 -16.82 9.30 -12.37
CA ALA A 2 -15.77 8.28 -12.42
C ALA A 2 -15.71 7.60 -11.04
N THR A 3 -15.99 6.31 -10.98
CA THR A 3 -15.69 5.49 -9.79
C THR A 3 -14.18 5.41 -9.66
N GLN A 4 -13.62 6.07 -8.63
CA GLN A 4 -12.20 5.95 -8.30
C GLN A 4 -11.97 4.57 -7.66
N GLY A 5 -11.12 3.74 -8.29
CA GLY A 5 -10.67 2.47 -7.72
C GLY A 5 -9.70 2.70 -6.56
N ALA A 6 -9.56 1.69 -5.69
CA ALA A 6 -8.59 1.71 -4.60
C ALA A 6 -7.96 0.34 -4.43
N ILE A 7 -6.68 0.33 -4.06
CA ILE A 7 -5.98 -0.91 -3.74
C ILE A 7 -6.43 -1.46 -2.38
N VAL A 8 -6.48 -2.78 -2.26
CA VAL A 8 -6.72 -3.47 -0.98
C VAL A 8 -5.49 -4.33 -0.67
N VAL A 9 -4.88 -4.10 0.48
CA VAL A 9 -3.70 -4.85 0.93
C VAL A 9 -4.11 -5.89 1.95
N ASP A 10 -3.90 -7.16 1.63
CA ASP A 10 -3.90 -8.22 2.64
C ASP A 10 -2.58 -8.15 3.43
N LYS A 11 -2.66 -7.62 4.64
CA LYS A 11 -1.50 -7.45 5.52
C LYS A 11 -0.80 -8.77 5.86
N GLU A 12 -1.50 -9.90 5.94
CA GLU A 12 -0.90 -11.19 6.31
C GLU A 12 -0.18 -11.87 5.14
N ARG A 13 -0.52 -11.48 3.91
CA ARG A 13 0.17 -11.91 2.69
C ARG A 13 1.29 -10.96 2.28
N CYS A 14 1.22 -9.70 2.67
CA CYS A 14 2.25 -8.70 2.38
C CYS A 14 3.57 -9.05 3.08
N LYS A 15 4.66 -9.08 2.31
CA LYS A 15 6.02 -9.35 2.82
C LYS A 15 6.84 -8.08 3.08
N GLY A 16 6.26 -6.90 2.89
CA GLY A 16 6.97 -5.63 3.07
C GLY A 16 8.17 -5.42 2.13
N CYS A 17 8.18 -6.02 0.94
CA CYS A 17 9.33 -5.96 0.03
C CYS A 17 9.57 -4.60 -0.64
N GLY A 18 8.62 -3.66 -0.54
CA GLY A 18 8.75 -2.30 -1.07
C GLY A 18 8.60 -2.14 -2.59
N VAL A 19 8.51 -3.22 -3.38
CA VAL A 19 8.39 -3.14 -4.86
C VAL A 19 7.19 -2.30 -5.31
N CYS A 20 6.06 -2.45 -4.64
CA CYS A 20 4.85 -1.66 -4.88
C CYS A 20 5.04 -0.16 -4.58
N VAL A 21 5.81 0.18 -3.53
CA VAL A 21 6.10 1.57 -3.16
C VAL A 21 6.93 2.24 -4.26
N VAL A 22 7.99 1.57 -4.73
CA VAL A 22 8.86 2.08 -5.80
C VAL A 22 8.09 2.26 -7.12
N ASN A 23 7.15 1.37 -7.40
CA ASN A 23 6.37 1.41 -8.63
C ASN A 23 5.15 2.34 -8.58
N CYS A 24 4.82 2.92 -7.42
CA CYS A 24 3.66 3.80 -7.31
C CYS A 24 4.00 5.18 -7.91
N PRO A 25 3.41 5.57 -9.05
CA PRO A 25 3.77 6.81 -9.73
C PRO A 25 3.29 8.06 -8.99
N THR A 26 2.32 7.90 -8.07
CA THR A 26 1.71 9.01 -7.35
C THR A 26 2.05 9.03 -5.87
N GLU A 27 2.93 8.11 -5.43
CA GLU A 27 3.36 8.01 -4.02
C GLU A 27 2.16 7.90 -3.06
N ALA A 28 1.11 7.19 -3.48
CA ALA A 28 -0.10 6.99 -2.68
C ALA A 28 0.13 6.05 -1.48
N ILE A 29 1.18 5.23 -1.53
CA ILE A 29 1.41 4.08 -0.65
C ILE A 29 2.82 4.10 -0.07
N ALA A 30 2.99 3.54 1.14
CA ALA A 30 4.28 3.41 1.83
C ALA A 30 4.33 2.13 2.69
N LEU A 31 5.51 1.73 3.14
CA LEU A 31 5.61 0.68 4.16
C LEU A 31 5.16 1.23 5.52
N SER A 32 4.33 0.46 6.22
CA SER A 32 3.82 0.79 7.54
C SER A 32 4.94 0.79 8.59
N HIS A 33 4.75 1.57 9.65
CA HIS A 33 5.55 1.47 10.88
C HIS A 33 5.09 0.32 11.78
N GLU A 34 3.94 -0.29 11.48
CA GLU A 34 3.42 -1.48 12.15
C GLU A 34 3.86 -2.76 11.43
N VAL A 35 3.96 -3.84 12.20
CA VAL A 35 4.25 -5.18 11.68
C VAL A 35 3.01 -6.08 11.69
N ASN A 36 2.91 -6.97 10.70
CA ASN A 36 1.92 -8.04 10.68
C ASN A 36 2.31 -9.22 11.60
N GLY A 37 1.50 -10.28 11.62
CA GLY A 37 1.77 -11.48 12.43
C GLY A 37 3.07 -12.22 12.08
N LYS A 38 3.72 -11.88 10.97
CA LYS A 38 4.99 -12.45 10.50
C LYS A 38 6.18 -11.52 10.71
N GLY A 39 5.97 -10.35 11.32
CA GLY A 39 7.03 -9.37 11.59
C GLY A 39 7.40 -8.47 10.40
N TYR A 40 6.59 -8.44 9.33
CA TYR A 40 6.86 -7.56 8.19
C TYR A 40 6.16 -6.21 8.34
N ASN A 41 6.90 -5.13 8.06
CA ASN A 41 6.35 -3.81 7.79
C ASN A 41 5.53 -3.87 6.49
N PHE A 42 4.22 -4.09 6.62
CA PHE A 42 3.35 -4.31 5.47
C PHE A 42 3.05 -3.00 4.73
N LEU A 43 2.57 -3.11 3.49
CA LEU A 43 2.18 -1.95 2.70
C LEU A 43 0.93 -1.27 3.30
N SER A 44 0.94 0.04 3.42
CA SER A 44 -0.22 0.86 3.80
C SER A 44 -0.50 1.95 2.78
N LEU A 45 -1.76 2.35 2.67
CA LEU A 45 -2.20 3.50 1.90
C LEU A 45 -2.05 4.75 2.76
N VAL A 46 -1.18 5.67 2.35
CA VAL A 46 -0.85 6.89 3.13
C VAL A 46 -1.44 8.16 2.53
N ASN A 47 -1.60 8.22 1.21
CA ASN A 47 -2.21 9.33 0.49
C ASN A 47 -3.34 8.80 -0.43
N PRO A 48 -4.52 8.44 0.13
CA PRO A 48 -5.62 7.83 -0.63
C PRO A 48 -6.10 8.69 -1.80
N GLU A 49 -6.06 10.00 -1.66
CA GLU A 49 -6.47 10.98 -2.66
C GLU A 49 -5.60 10.95 -3.92
N LYS A 50 -4.37 10.45 -3.81
CA LYS A 50 -3.43 10.29 -4.92
C LYS A 50 -3.57 8.94 -5.64
N CYS A 51 -4.42 8.04 -5.16
CA CYS A 51 -4.66 6.75 -5.81
C CYS A 51 -5.49 6.95 -7.08
N ILE A 52 -5.00 6.45 -8.22
CA ILE A 52 -5.59 6.70 -9.55
C ILE A 52 -6.30 5.48 -10.16
N GLY A 53 -6.51 4.41 -9.39
CA GLY A 53 -7.20 3.19 -9.85
C GLY A 53 -6.36 1.95 -9.65
#